data_AF-A0A960RJ02-F1
#
_entry.id   AF-A0A960RJ02-F1
#
_cell.length_a   1.000
_cell.length_b   1.000
_cell.length_c   1.000
_cell.angle_alpha   90.00
_cell.angle_beta   90.00
_cell.angle_gamma   90.00
#
_symmetry.space_group_name_H-M   'P 1'
#
loop_
_entity.id
_entity.type
_entity.pdbx_description
1 polymer ?
#
loop_
_entity_poly.entity_id
_entity_poly.type
_entity_poly.pdbx_seq_one_letter_code
_entity_poly.pdbx_strand_id
1 'polypeptide(L)'
;MSKRWSRFRRRRAPLASLIALSCLFAVSLVAELVCNDRPLLMRFEGEWLVPFLRFYPEDRFTGSGRFTRTDYKQLEMSDRFQSGPGNWMLWPPVPYGPNEIIDPATLRNEEKVALILTPAPRVASLDVDGNGRIVRSVAADYFFPEGAEGRILPEVWPVPDALMEAVQTRLKNQPAEPLELQVNPQSDSGVAVTISMTEYRPRSREPRSARITLREDGLDAGKRQTILVYRDGQVVPGTESFWAGLSEEVRSGLLATAGARFEAAVYPEPVDIAGQAWSVQAVLNDVQFPYPPSRRHWLGIDAAGRDVFARILYGMRIAVLFGVSLVVTTMALGTLLGGLQGYYGGALDLIGQRVVEIWSTLPFLYVMILLGSVYGRSFGLLLFCYALFN
;
A
#
# COMPACT_ATOMS: atom_id res chain seq x y z
N MET A 1 -34.72 -36.02 4.11
CA MET A 1 -33.97 -34.73 4.27
C MET A 1 -33.51 -34.44 5.71
N SER A 2 -34.30 -34.70 6.76
CA SER A 2 -33.96 -34.30 8.16
C SER A 2 -32.64 -34.85 8.74
N LYS A 3 -32.26 -36.10 8.39
CA LYS A 3 -30.98 -36.72 8.84
C LYS A 3 -29.71 -36.13 8.18
N ARG A 4 -29.82 -35.48 7.02
CA ARG A 4 -28.69 -34.81 6.35
C ARG A 4 -28.51 -33.40 6.93
N TRP A 5 -29.60 -32.67 7.14
CA TRP A 5 -29.61 -31.34 7.77
C TRP A 5 -29.07 -31.36 9.21
N SER A 6 -29.48 -32.33 10.02
CA SER A 6 -28.96 -32.50 11.39
C SER A 6 -27.46 -32.81 11.44
N ARG A 7 -26.92 -33.55 10.46
CA ARG A 7 -25.46 -33.78 10.35
C ARG A 7 -24.70 -32.54 9.89
N PHE A 8 -25.28 -31.73 9.00
CA PHE A 8 -24.71 -30.46 8.55
C PHE A 8 -24.61 -29.45 9.70
N ARG A 9 -25.68 -29.27 10.48
CA ARG A 9 -25.70 -28.37 11.66
C ARG A 9 -24.72 -28.78 12.77
N ARG A 10 -24.29 -30.05 12.82
CA ARG A 10 -23.28 -30.53 13.77
C ARG A 10 -21.85 -30.11 13.41
N ARG A 11 -21.59 -29.77 12.14
CA ARG A 11 -20.27 -29.29 11.69
C ARG A 11 -20.25 -27.75 11.72
N ARG A 12 -19.41 -27.17 12.58
CA ARG A 12 -19.34 -25.72 12.77
C ARG A 12 -18.87 -24.97 11.52
N ALA A 13 -17.86 -25.49 10.82
CA ALA A 13 -17.28 -24.79 9.67
C ALA A 13 -18.24 -24.65 8.46
N PRO A 14 -18.90 -25.71 7.95
CA PRO A 14 -19.84 -25.57 6.82
C PRO A 14 -21.04 -24.69 7.14
N LEU A 15 -21.55 -24.77 8.39
CA LEU A 15 -22.66 -23.92 8.83
C LEU A 15 -22.22 -22.45 8.91
N ALA A 16 -21.02 -22.18 9.44
CA ALA A 16 -20.46 -20.83 9.50
C ALA A 16 -20.26 -20.25 8.09
N SER A 17 -19.72 -21.02 7.14
CA SER A 17 -19.55 -20.57 5.76
C SER A 17 -20.90 -20.28 5.08
N LEU A 18 -21.92 -21.12 5.30
CA LEU A 18 -23.26 -20.88 4.76
C LEU A 18 -23.86 -19.58 5.31
N ILE A 19 -23.78 -19.38 6.63
CA ILE A 19 -24.27 -18.15 7.28
C ILE A 19 -23.50 -16.93 6.74
N ALA A 20 -22.17 -17.01 6.67
CA ALA A 20 -21.35 -15.91 6.15
C ALA A 20 -21.73 -15.55 4.71
N LEU A 21 -21.88 -16.55 3.83
CA LEU A 21 -22.27 -16.33 2.44
C LEU A 21 -23.70 -15.76 2.33
N SER A 22 -24.65 -16.27 3.12
CA SER A 22 -26.02 -15.73 3.16
C SER A 22 -26.05 -14.29 3.66
N CYS A 23 -25.27 -13.96 4.68
CA CYS A 23 -25.15 -12.58 5.17
C CYS A 23 -24.53 -11.66 4.12
N LEU A 24 -23.42 -12.07 3.48
CA LEU A 24 -22.78 -11.31 2.41
C LEU A 24 -23.73 -11.09 1.24
N PHE A 25 -24.49 -12.12 0.85
CA PHE A 25 -25.50 -11.99 -0.20
C PHE A 25 -26.62 -11.02 0.22
N ALA A 26 -27.16 -11.13 1.43
CA ALA A 26 -28.17 -10.21 1.95
C ALA A 26 -27.69 -8.76 1.96
N VAL A 27 -26.44 -8.51 2.37
CA VAL A 27 -25.81 -7.18 2.30
C VAL A 27 -25.67 -6.71 0.85
N SER A 28 -25.28 -7.58 -0.07
CA SER A 28 -25.14 -7.22 -1.49
C SER A 28 -26.48 -6.87 -2.16
N LEU A 29 -27.61 -7.43 -1.71
CA LEU A 29 -28.95 -7.05 -2.19
C LEU A 29 -29.28 -5.59 -1.88
N VAL A 30 -28.75 -5.05 -0.80
CA VAL A 30 -28.88 -3.64 -0.40
C VAL A 30 -27.57 -2.86 -0.58
N ALA A 31 -26.76 -3.25 -1.56
CA ALA A 31 -25.45 -2.66 -1.81
C ALA A 31 -25.53 -1.14 -2.00
N GLU A 32 -26.62 -0.60 -2.54
CA GLU A 32 -26.84 0.84 -2.71
C GLU A 32 -26.84 1.64 -1.39
N LEU A 33 -27.13 0.99 -0.25
CA LEU A 33 -27.06 1.60 1.08
C LEU A 33 -25.63 1.57 1.67
N VAL A 34 -24.78 0.67 1.17
CA VAL A 34 -23.42 0.44 1.68
C VAL A 34 -22.38 1.12 0.80
N CYS A 35 -22.52 0.97 -0.51
CA CYS A 35 -21.62 1.42 -1.56
C CYS A 35 -22.41 2.15 -2.66
N ASN A 36 -22.25 3.45 -2.79
CA ASN A 36 -22.94 4.21 -3.84
C ASN A 36 -22.21 5.50 -4.20
N ASP A 37 -22.24 5.86 -5.49
CA ASP A 37 -21.75 7.15 -5.99
C ASP A 37 -22.78 8.28 -5.84
N ARG A 38 -23.93 7.98 -5.22
CA ARG A 38 -25.01 8.92 -4.94
C ARG A 38 -25.30 8.96 -3.44
N PRO A 39 -25.68 10.12 -2.88
CA PRO A 39 -26.09 10.20 -1.49
C PRO A 39 -27.42 9.46 -1.27
N LEU A 40 -27.58 8.93 -0.07
CA LEU A 40 -28.80 8.26 0.39
C LEU A 40 -29.94 9.26 0.59
N LEU A 41 -29.60 10.44 1.12
CA LEU A 41 -30.53 11.52 1.37
C LEU A 41 -29.80 12.83 1.14
N MET A 42 -30.49 13.84 0.64
CA MET A 42 -29.94 15.16 0.40
C MET A 42 -31.01 16.19 0.67
N ARG A 43 -30.62 17.31 1.28
CA ARG A 43 -31.44 18.52 1.32
C ARG A 43 -30.83 19.56 0.40
N PHE A 44 -31.64 20.13 -0.48
CA PHE A 44 -31.21 21.16 -1.43
C PHE A 44 -32.28 22.23 -1.57
N GLU A 45 -31.93 23.48 -1.25
CA GLU A 45 -32.83 24.64 -1.35
C GLU A 45 -34.17 24.43 -0.63
N GLY A 46 -34.14 23.71 0.50
CA GLY A 46 -35.33 23.40 1.31
C GLY A 46 -36.06 22.10 0.94
N GLU A 47 -35.74 21.46 -0.19
CA GLU A 47 -36.36 20.20 -0.62
C GLU A 47 -35.56 18.97 -0.17
N TRP A 48 -36.28 17.90 0.17
CA TRP A 48 -35.70 16.59 0.47
C TRP A 48 -35.65 15.71 -0.79
N LEU A 49 -34.47 15.20 -1.11
CA LEU A 49 -34.19 14.37 -2.27
C LEU A 49 -33.61 13.02 -1.83
N VAL A 50 -33.93 11.96 -2.57
CA VAL A 50 -33.42 10.59 -2.34
C VAL A 50 -32.66 10.05 -3.59
N PRO A 51 -31.46 10.57 -3.88
CA PRO A 51 -30.75 10.30 -5.14
C PRO A 51 -30.39 8.85 -5.43
N PHE A 52 -30.22 8.02 -4.39
CA PHE A 52 -29.96 6.60 -4.58
C PHE A 52 -31.15 5.83 -5.18
N LEU A 53 -32.39 6.30 -4.97
CA LEU A 53 -33.62 5.68 -5.49
C LEU A 53 -34.14 6.36 -6.75
N ARG A 54 -33.95 7.67 -6.88
CA ARG A 54 -34.50 8.46 -7.99
C ARG A 54 -33.40 9.16 -8.76
N PHE A 55 -33.52 9.14 -10.08
CA PHE A 55 -32.62 9.90 -10.95
C PHE A 55 -32.99 11.38 -10.91
N TYR A 56 -31.99 12.23 -10.68
CA TYR A 56 -32.10 13.67 -10.80
C TYR A 56 -31.02 14.16 -11.78
N PRO A 57 -31.39 14.87 -12.86
CA PRO A 57 -30.45 15.39 -13.85
C PRO A 57 -29.63 16.55 -13.28
N GLU A 58 -28.43 16.75 -13.82
CA GLU A 58 -27.50 17.79 -13.40
C GLU A 58 -28.08 19.21 -13.49
N ASP A 59 -28.90 19.45 -14.53
CA ASP A 59 -29.64 20.70 -14.74
C ASP A 59 -30.47 21.12 -13.51
N ARG A 60 -31.04 20.17 -12.75
CA ARG A 60 -31.81 20.48 -11.54
C ARG A 60 -31.01 21.28 -10.52
N PHE A 61 -29.70 21.05 -10.46
CA PHE A 61 -28.82 21.63 -9.45
C PHE A 61 -28.00 22.79 -9.99
N THR A 62 -27.65 22.74 -11.28
CA THR A 62 -26.72 23.70 -11.91
C THR A 62 -27.42 24.72 -12.81
N GLY A 63 -28.63 24.42 -13.31
CA GLY A 63 -29.30 25.22 -14.35
C GLY A 63 -28.56 25.22 -15.69
N SER A 64 -27.70 24.22 -15.94
CA SER A 64 -26.81 24.15 -17.10
C SER A 64 -27.49 23.75 -18.41
N GLY A 65 -28.76 23.33 -18.39
CA GLY A 65 -29.47 22.73 -19.51
C GLY A 65 -29.05 21.29 -19.82
N ARG A 66 -28.20 20.68 -18.98
CA ARG A 66 -27.66 19.32 -19.20
C ARG A 66 -28.51 18.26 -18.48
N PHE A 67 -29.12 17.36 -19.25
CA PHE A 67 -29.87 16.20 -18.74
C PHE A 67 -28.99 14.97 -18.51
N THR A 68 -27.76 15.19 -18.07
CA THR A 68 -26.76 14.17 -17.77
C THR A 68 -26.86 13.68 -16.33
N ARG A 69 -26.14 12.60 -16.01
CA ARG A 69 -26.02 12.08 -14.65
C ARG A 69 -25.29 13.12 -13.78
N THR A 70 -25.93 13.52 -12.68
CA THR A 70 -25.35 14.43 -11.70
C THR A 70 -24.13 13.79 -11.02
N ASP A 71 -23.01 14.50 -11.00
CA ASP A 71 -21.89 14.22 -10.11
C ASP A 71 -22.16 14.90 -8.76
N TYR A 72 -22.65 14.13 -7.80
CA TYR A 72 -23.02 14.66 -6.48
C TYR A 72 -21.80 15.09 -5.65
N LYS A 73 -20.62 14.53 -5.91
CA LYS A 73 -19.39 14.90 -5.18
C LYS A 73 -18.92 16.28 -5.63
N GLN A 74 -18.94 16.54 -6.94
CA GLN A 74 -18.66 17.87 -7.48
C GLN A 74 -19.72 18.88 -7.05
N LEU A 75 -21.00 18.47 -7.04
CA LEU A 75 -22.08 19.32 -6.57
C LEU A 75 -21.89 19.73 -5.11
N GLU A 76 -21.53 18.80 -4.23
CA GLU A 76 -21.28 19.09 -2.81
C GLU A 76 -20.17 20.13 -2.62
N MET A 77 -19.17 20.16 -3.51
CA MET A 77 -18.07 21.14 -3.49
C MET A 77 -18.42 22.48 -4.14
N SER A 78 -19.55 22.58 -4.85
CA SER A 78 -19.93 23.81 -5.57
C SER A 78 -20.36 24.93 -4.64
N ASP A 79 -20.07 26.18 -5.02
CA ASP A 79 -20.46 27.38 -4.26
C ASP A 79 -21.98 27.44 -4.02
N ARG A 80 -22.79 27.03 -5.01
CA ARG A 80 -24.25 26.99 -4.89
C ARG A 80 -24.70 26.03 -3.80
N PHE A 81 -24.08 24.86 -3.70
CA PHE A 81 -24.42 23.90 -2.67
C PHE A 81 -23.96 24.38 -1.29
N GLN A 82 -22.72 24.86 -1.19
CA GLN A 82 -22.10 25.33 0.07
C GLN A 82 -22.75 26.60 0.64
N SER A 83 -23.17 27.55 -0.21
CA SER A 83 -23.81 28.80 0.22
C SER A 83 -25.31 28.65 0.49
N GLY A 84 -25.94 27.56 0.04
CA GLY A 84 -27.37 27.36 0.19
C GLY A 84 -27.78 27.01 1.64
N PRO A 85 -28.77 27.72 2.22
CA PRO A 85 -29.14 27.54 3.62
C PRO A 85 -29.73 26.14 3.87
N GLY A 86 -29.06 25.37 4.72
CA GLY A 86 -29.52 24.03 5.12
C GLY A 86 -29.31 22.95 4.06
N ASN A 87 -28.45 23.19 3.07
CA ASN A 87 -28.01 22.17 2.13
C ASN A 87 -27.09 21.17 2.83
N TRP A 88 -27.33 19.88 2.62
CA TRP A 88 -26.46 18.81 3.14
C TRP A 88 -26.72 17.49 2.41
N MET A 89 -25.76 16.57 2.46
CA MET A 89 -25.85 15.23 1.89
C MET A 89 -25.55 14.16 2.94
N LEU A 90 -26.30 13.06 2.91
CA LEU A 90 -26.01 11.82 3.63
C LEU A 90 -25.40 10.82 2.67
N TRP A 91 -24.11 10.55 2.82
CA TRP A 91 -23.42 9.54 2.03
C TRP A 91 -23.52 8.13 2.67
N PRO A 92 -23.51 7.05 1.87
CA PRO A 92 -23.31 5.71 2.40
C PRO A 92 -21.89 5.56 2.96
N PRO A 93 -21.62 4.53 3.78
CA PRO A 93 -20.30 4.28 4.37
C PRO A 93 -19.15 4.24 3.36
N VAL A 94 -19.41 3.69 2.17
CA VAL A 94 -18.48 3.68 1.04
C VAL A 94 -19.10 4.53 -0.08
N PRO A 95 -18.72 5.81 -0.21
CA PRO A 95 -19.34 6.72 -1.17
C PRO A 95 -18.80 6.50 -2.60
N TYR A 96 -18.73 5.25 -3.07
CA TYR A 96 -18.23 4.90 -4.40
C TYR A 96 -19.11 3.90 -5.12
N GLY A 97 -19.36 4.16 -6.40
CA GLY A 97 -20.07 3.27 -7.29
C GLY A 97 -19.17 2.19 -7.91
N PRO A 98 -19.70 1.04 -8.32
CA PRO A 98 -18.91 -0.07 -8.90
C PRO A 98 -18.26 0.26 -10.27
N ASN A 99 -18.77 1.28 -10.94
CA ASN A 99 -18.30 1.76 -12.24
C ASN A 99 -17.79 3.20 -12.19
N GLU A 100 -17.73 3.80 -11.01
CA GLU A 100 -17.18 5.13 -10.82
C GLU A 100 -15.66 5.07 -10.99
N ILE A 101 -15.11 5.99 -11.79
CA ILE A 101 -13.67 6.14 -11.96
C ILE A 101 -13.23 7.26 -11.02
N ILE A 102 -12.35 6.92 -10.09
CA ILE A 102 -11.83 7.83 -9.08
C ILE A 102 -10.77 8.71 -9.73
N ASP A 103 -10.89 10.01 -9.52
CA ASP A 103 -9.87 10.98 -9.92
C ASP A 103 -8.66 10.86 -8.97
N PRO A 104 -7.44 10.58 -9.48
CA PRO A 104 -6.22 10.54 -8.67
C PRO A 104 -6.01 11.80 -7.82
N ALA A 105 -6.48 12.97 -8.26
CA ALA A 105 -6.38 14.21 -7.48
C ALA A 105 -7.10 14.12 -6.13
N THR A 106 -8.17 13.33 -6.03
CA THR A 106 -8.92 13.13 -4.77
C THR A 106 -8.17 12.28 -3.75
N LEU A 107 -7.14 11.55 -4.19
CA LEU A 107 -6.28 10.72 -3.33
C LEU A 107 -5.08 11.50 -2.78
N ARG A 108 -4.86 12.75 -3.19
CA ARG A 108 -3.76 13.60 -2.68
C ARG A 108 -3.79 13.78 -1.16
N ASN A 109 -4.98 13.73 -0.55
CA ASN A 109 -5.14 13.81 0.90
C ASN A 109 -4.80 12.49 1.61
N GLU A 110 -4.64 11.40 0.87
CA GLU A 110 -4.19 10.09 1.37
C GLU A 110 -2.69 9.86 1.13
N GLU A 111 -2.01 10.82 0.50
CA GLU A 111 -0.56 10.80 0.34
C GLU A 111 0.14 10.76 1.69
N LYS A 112 1.25 10.02 1.72
CA LYS A 112 2.14 9.86 2.84
C LYS A 112 3.57 10.05 2.33
N VAL A 113 4.36 10.76 3.12
CA VAL A 113 5.80 10.78 2.91
C VAL A 113 6.44 9.77 3.85
N ALA A 114 7.20 8.84 3.26
CA ALA A 114 8.12 7.99 3.99
C ALA A 114 9.45 8.72 4.17
N LEU A 115 9.76 9.08 5.41
CA LEU A 115 11.07 9.54 5.80
C LEU A 115 11.91 8.31 6.14
N ILE A 116 12.86 7.98 5.27
CA ILE A 116 13.78 6.87 5.43
C ILE A 116 15.08 7.43 5.97
N LEU A 117 15.33 7.19 7.25
CA LEU A 117 16.53 7.64 7.94
C LEU A 117 17.57 6.52 7.90
N THR A 118 18.72 6.81 7.31
CA THR A 118 19.86 5.89 7.23
C THR A 118 21.03 6.49 8.00
N PRO A 119 21.54 5.81 9.05
CA PRO A 119 22.66 6.33 9.82
C PRO A 119 23.93 6.35 8.96
N ALA A 120 24.67 7.46 9.02
CA ALA A 120 25.99 7.53 8.41
C ALA A 120 27.03 6.83 9.32
N PRO A 121 28.08 6.24 8.74
CA PRO A 121 29.21 5.72 9.50
C PRO A 121 29.89 6.81 10.28
N ARG A 122 30.11 6.55 11.58
CA ARG A 122 30.95 7.41 12.41
C ARG A 122 32.40 7.25 11.95
N VAL A 123 33.11 8.36 11.87
CA VAL A 123 34.50 8.41 11.42
C VAL A 123 35.31 9.23 12.41
N ALA A 124 36.44 8.67 12.86
CA ALA A 124 37.42 9.36 13.67
C ALA A 124 38.77 9.40 12.97
N SER A 125 39.59 10.39 13.32
CA SER A 125 40.99 10.45 12.91
C SER A 125 41.89 10.52 14.13
N LEU A 126 42.94 9.71 14.14
CA LEU A 126 43.94 9.70 15.20
C LEU A 126 45.32 9.93 14.58
N ASP A 127 46.13 10.78 15.20
CA ASP A 127 47.56 10.86 14.90
C ASP A 127 48.31 10.04 15.95
N VAL A 128 49.14 9.09 15.48
CA VAL A 128 49.82 8.12 16.34
C VAL A 128 51.33 8.26 16.17
N ASP A 129 52.07 8.24 17.27
CA ASP A 129 53.55 8.28 17.27
C ASP A 129 54.19 6.89 17.09
N GLY A 130 55.53 6.84 17.10
CA GLY A 130 56.28 5.59 16.91
C GLY A 130 56.04 4.54 18.01
N ASN A 131 55.59 4.94 19.20
CA ASN A 131 55.30 4.00 20.27
C ASN A 131 53.84 3.56 20.28
N GLY A 132 53.05 3.97 19.27
CA GLY A 132 51.62 3.69 19.24
C GLY A 132 50.80 4.64 20.11
N ARG A 133 51.38 5.71 20.67
CA ARG A 133 50.65 6.66 21.50
C ARG A 133 49.85 7.62 20.61
N ILE A 134 48.58 7.82 20.97
CA ILE A 134 47.69 8.76 20.30
C ILE A 134 48.07 10.18 20.76
N VAL A 135 48.68 10.96 19.87
CA VAL A 135 49.13 12.34 20.15
C VAL A 135 48.06 13.37 19.86
N ARG A 136 47.09 13.04 18.99
CA ARG A 136 45.96 13.89 18.64
C ARG A 136 44.79 13.03 18.18
N SER A 137 43.57 13.46 18.49
CA SER A 137 42.35 12.83 18.02
C SER A 137 41.33 13.84 17.48
N VAL A 138 40.48 13.40 16.57
CA VAL A 138 39.35 14.17 16.02
C VAL A 138 38.14 13.24 15.89
N ALA A 139 37.00 13.65 16.46
CA ALA A 139 35.74 12.90 16.47
C ALA A 139 35.88 11.46 17.01
N ALA A 140 36.77 11.26 17.99
CA ALA A 140 37.14 9.96 18.52
C ALA A 140 36.25 9.48 19.69
N ASP A 141 35.39 10.34 20.24
CA ASP A 141 34.62 10.08 21.47
C ASP A 141 33.75 8.82 21.38
N TYR A 142 33.22 8.51 20.20
CA TYR A 142 32.43 7.29 19.98
C TYR A 142 33.28 6.01 20.12
N PHE A 143 34.51 6.04 19.63
CA PHE A 143 35.43 4.91 19.66
C PHE A 143 36.18 4.84 20.99
N PHE A 144 36.37 5.98 21.67
CA PHE A 144 37.09 6.12 22.95
C PHE A 144 36.26 6.95 23.93
N PRO A 145 35.26 6.35 24.60
CA PRO A 145 34.37 7.08 25.52
C PRO A 145 35.10 7.75 26.70
N GLU A 146 36.23 7.18 27.11
CA GLU A 146 37.09 7.71 28.19
C GLU A 146 38.16 8.70 27.69
N GLY A 147 38.14 9.03 26.39
CA GLY A 147 39.16 9.85 25.73
C GLY A 147 40.28 9.02 25.07
N ALA A 148 40.75 9.50 23.92
CA ALA A 148 41.76 8.81 23.11
C ALA A 148 43.20 9.31 23.36
N GLU A 149 43.39 10.62 23.57
CA GLU A 149 44.72 11.23 23.61
C GLU A 149 45.55 10.78 24.81
N GLY A 150 46.84 10.52 24.58
CA GLY A 150 47.78 10.04 25.59
C GLY A 150 47.78 8.52 25.82
N ARG A 151 46.76 7.79 25.34
CA ARG A 151 46.67 6.33 25.43
C ARG A 151 47.52 5.65 24.35
N ILE A 152 47.91 4.40 24.59
CA ILE A 152 48.66 3.55 23.64
C ILE A 152 47.66 2.71 22.85
N LEU A 153 47.57 2.93 21.54
CA LEU A 153 46.53 2.37 20.67
C LEU A 153 46.44 0.83 20.76
N PRO A 154 47.55 0.05 20.70
CA PRO A 154 47.50 -1.40 20.89
C PRO A 154 47.01 -1.89 22.26
N GLU A 155 47.11 -1.07 23.32
CA GLU A 155 46.65 -1.45 24.66
C GLU A 155 45.15 -1.27 24.83
N VAL A 156 44.55 -0.35 24.06
CA VAL A 156 43.14 0.05 24.18
C VAL A 156 42.28 -0.53 23.06
N TRP A 157 42.92 -0.93 21.96
CA TRP A 157 42.26 -1.53 20.82
C TRP A 157 43.17 -2.59 20.21
N PRO A 158 42.68 -3.82 19.98
CA PRO A 158 43.47 -4.87 19.35
C PRO A 158 43.68 -4.51 17.87
N VAL A 159 44.75 -3.78 17.58
CA VAL A 159 45.14 -3.42 16.22
C VAL A 159 46.09 -4.49 15.66
N PRO A 160 45.94 -4.91 14.39
CA PRO A 160 46.87 -5.85 13.77
C PRO A 160 48.29 -5.28 13.72
N ASP A 161 49.30 -6.13 13.88
CA ASP A 161 50.73 -5.74 13.82
C ASP A 161 51.07 -4.97 12.53
N ALA A 162 50.42 -5.34 11.43
CA ALA A 162 50.54 -4.68 10.13
C ALA A 162 50.25 -3.16 10.19
N LEU A 163 49.35 -2.71 11.08
CA LEU A 163 49.08 -1.29 11.28
C LEU A 163 50.30 -0.58 11.88
N MET A 164 50.92 -1.17 12.91
CA MET A 164 52.08 -0.58 13.58
C MET A 164 53.31 -0.58 12.66
N GLU A 165 53.51 -1.62 11.87
CA GLU A 165 54.55 -1.66 10.82
C GLU A 165 54.35 -0.54 9.78
N ALA A 166 53.11 -0.31 9.37
CA ALA A 166 52.74 0.72 8.42
C ALA A 166 52.88 2.14 8.98
N VAL A 167 52.65 2.34 10.29
CA VAL A 167 52.95 3.59 11.00
C VAL A 167 54.46 3.81 11.03
N GLN A 168 55.25 2.81 11.44
CA GLN A 168 56.71 2.90 11.54
C GLN A 168 57.37 3.22 10.19
N THR A 169 56.93 2.59 9.11
CA THR A 169 57.42 2.84 7.75
C THR A 169 57.24 4.31 7.36
N ARG A 170 56.06 4.88 7.66
CA ARG A 170 55.75 6.28 7.38
C ARG A 170 56.57 7.24 8.25
N LEU A 171 56.79 6.91 9.52
CA LEU A 171 57.62 7.70 10.45
C LEU A 171 59.10 7.73 10.05
N LYS A 172 59.62 6.63 9.48
CA LYS A 172 60.95 6.57 8.83
C LYS A 172 61.00 7.28 7.47
N ASN A 173 59.93 7.99 7.11
CA ASN A 173 59.81 8.74 5.87
C ASN A 173 59.95 7.89 4.59
N GLN A 174 59.63 6.61 4.67
CA GLN A 174 59.66 5.68 3.54
C GLN A 174 58.31 5.69 2.81
N PRO A 175 58.28 5.54 1.47
CA PRO A 175 57.03 5.46 0.73
C PRO A 175 56.21 4.25 1.19
N ALA A 176 54.89 4.42 1.31
CA ALA A 176 53.99 3.34 1.73
C ALA A 176 52.65 3.42 1.00
N GLU A 177 52.17 2.29 0.52
CA GLU A 177 50.85 2.14 -0.10
C GLU A 177 49.72 2.40 0.91
N PRO A 178 48.50 2.74 0.44
CA PRO A 178 47.31 2.77 1.28
C PRO A 178 47.14 1.44 2.03
N LEU A 179 46.69 1.52 3.27
CA LEU A 179 46.39 0.36 4.10
C LEU A 179 44.94 0.45 4.55
N GLU A 180 44.21 -0.67 4.48
CA GLU A 180 42.86 -0.80 4.99
C GLU A 180 42.75 -2.16 5.71
N LEU A 181 42.35 -2.12 6.98
CA LEU A 181 42.28 -3.28 7.86
C LEU A 181 40.92 -3.30 8.55
N GLN A 182 40.17 -4.39 8.40
CA GLN A 182 38.97 -4.62 9.20
C GLN A 182 39.36 -5.21 10.54
N VAL A 183 38.85 -4.62 11.61
CA VAL A 183 39.09 -5.02 12.98
C VAL A 183 37.75 -5.39 13.61
N ASN A 184 37.61 -6.69 13.90
CA ASN A 184 36.43 -7.24 14.56
C ASN A 184 36.39 -6.83 16.05
N PRO A 185 35.19 -6.75 16.64
CA PRO A 185 35.01 -6.18 17.97
C PRO A 185 35.60 -7.10 19.05
N GLN A 186 36.81 -6.77 19.49
CA GLN A 186 37.39 -7.21 20.76
C GLN A 186 37.93 -6.02 21.58
N SER A 187 37.49 -4.80 21.28
CA SER A 187 37.83 -3.57 22.02
C SER A 187 36.78 -3.22 23.07
N ASP A 188 37.11 -2.33 24.01
CA ASP A 188 36.22 -1.83 25.08
C ASP A 188 34.88 -1.26 24.58
N SER A 189 34.81 -0.82 23.32
CA SER A 189 33.59 -0.28 22.70
C SER A 189 32.66 -1.35 22.10
N GLY A 190 33.17 -2.55 21.80
CA GLY A 190 32.42 -3.61 21.13
C GLY A 190 32.03 -3.30 19.66
N VAL A 191 32.63 -2.28 19.03
CA VAL A 191 32.30 -1.83 17.67
C VAL A 191 33.28 -2.42 16.65
N ALA A 192 32.77 -2.98 15.54
CA ALA A 192 33.60 -3.36 14.40
C ALA A 192 34.06 -2.10 13.65
N VAL A 193 35.33 -2.02 13.27
CA VAL A 193 35.87 -0.84 12.60
C VAL A 193 36.76 -1.21 11.43
N THR A 194 36.67 -0.42 10.37
CA THR A 194 37.71 -0.37 9.34
C THR A 194 38.73 0.71 9.72
N ILE A 195 39.98 0.31 9.89
CA ILE A 195 41.11 1.21 10.08
C ILE A 195 41.76 1.45 8.72
N SER A 196 41.93 2.71 8.33
CA SER A 196 42.58 3.04 7.06
C SER A 196 43.68 4.10 7.20
N MET A 197 44.69 3.96 6.35
CA MET A 197 45.77 4.92 6.17
C MET A 197 45.88 5.24 4.67
N THR A 198 46.01 6.51 4.33
CA THR A 198 46.21 6.93 2.94
C THR A 198 47.62 6.57 2.46
N GLU A 199 47.83 6.63 1.14
CA GLU A 199 49.17 6.60 0.53
C GLU A 199 50.09 7.60 1.23
N TYR A 200 51.32 7.18 1.51
CA TYR A 200 52.35 8.06 2.04
C TYR A 200 53.47 8.27 1.03
N ARG A 201 53.69 9.54 0.69
CA ARG A 201 54.83 9.99 -0.10
C ARG A 201 55.87 10.64 0.80
N PRO A 202 57.16 10.32 0.63
CA PRO A 202 58.23 10.90 1.41
C PRO A 202 58.19 12.43 1.41
N ARG A 203 58.47 13.01 2.57
CA ARG A 203 58.47 14.46 2.82
C ARG A 203 59.89 14.95 3.01
N SER A 204 60.08 16.28 3.01
CA SER A 204 61.39 16.90 3.25
C SER A 204 61.91 16.73 4.69
N ARG A 205 61.04 16.37 5.64
CA ARG A 205 61.37 16.08 7.04
C ARG A 205 60.61 14.84 7.49
N GLU A 206 61.24 14.05 8.36
CA GLU A 206 60.60 12.90 8.97
C GLU A 206 59.36 13.32 9.77
N PRO A 207 58.20 12.68 9.55
CA PRO A 207 57.00 12.99 10.30
C PRO A 207 57.11 12.45 11.73
N ARG A 208 56.51 13.17 12.68
CA ARG A 208 56.51 12.79 14.11
C ARG A 208 55.32 11.92 14.49
N SER A 209 54.29 11.87 13.64
CA SER A 209 53.09 11.06 13.80
C SER A 209 52.57 10.61 12.43
N ALA A 210 51.84 9.51 12.42
CA ALA A 210 51.12 9.02 11.26
C ALA A 210 49.61 9.07 11.54
N ARG A 211 48.83 9.59 10.58
CA ARG A 211 47.38 9.67 10.69
C ARG A 211 46.74 8.35 10.31
N ILE A 212 45.85 7.87 11.17
CA ILE A 212 44.95 6.75 10.92
C ILE A 212 43.51 7.23 10.96
N THR A 213 42.65 6.60 10.18
CA THR A 213 41.21 6.85 10.17
C THR A 213 40.49 5.62 10.68
N LEU A 214 39.58 5.79 11.62
CA LEU A 214 38.68 4.74 12.09
C LEU A 214 37.32 5.00 11.47
N ARG A 215 36.74 3.99 10.81
CA ARG A 215 35.37 4.04 10.31
C ARG A 215 34.57 2.91 10.93
N GLU A 216 33.43 3.22 11.51
CA GLU A 216 32.47 2.21 11.98
C GLU A 216 32.08 1.28 10.81
N ASP A 217 32.18 -0.03 11.05
CA ASP A 217 31.78 -1.07 10.12
C ASP A 217 30.51 -1.78 10.63
N GLY A 218 29.73 -2.37 9.73
CA GLY A 218 28.50 -3.10 10.12
C GLY A 218 27.27 -2.21 10.40
N LEU A 219 27.15 -1.06 9.73
CA LEU A 219 25.86 -0.35 9.63
C LEU A 219 24.93 -1.13 8.70
N ASP A 220 24.36 -2.21 9.23
CA ASP A 220 23.39 -3.02 8.50
C ASP A 220 22.20 -2.17 8.05
N ALA A 221 21.65 -2.53 6.89
CA ALA A 221 20.36 -2.05 6.41
C ALA A 221 19.22 -2.20 7.46
N GLY A 222 19.42 -2.99 8.52
CA GLY A 222 18.54 -3.15 9.67
C GLY A 222 18.52 -1.99 10.68
N LYS A 223 19.44 -1.02 10.62
CA LYS A 223 19.36 0.22 11.43
C LYS A 223 18.54 1.33 10.75
N ARG A 224 18.05 1.11 9.53
CA ARG A 224 17.16 2.08 8.85
C ARG A 224 15.87 2.25 9.63
N GLN A 225 15.48 3.49 9.85
CA GLN A 225 14.21 3.83 10.49
C GLN A 225 13.32 4.47 9.45
N THR A 226 12.08 4.00 9.35
CA THR A 226 11.08 4.59 8.45
C THR A 226 9.98 5.23 9.28
N ILE A 227 9.78 6.52 9.08
CA ILE A 227 8.69 7.28 9.68
C ILE A 227 7.73 7.66 8.56
N LEU A 228 6.47 7.30 8.70
CA LEU A 228 5.44 7.69 7.74
C LEU A 228 4.71 8.92 8.27
N VAL A 229 4.59 9.95 7.44
CA VAL A 229 3.95 11.22 7.79
C VAL A 229 2.80 11.48 6.84
N TYR A 230 1.62 11.81 7.38
CA TYR A 230 0.47 12.29 6.63
C TYR A 230 0.64 13.74 6.19
N ARG A 231 -0.12 14.17 5.18
CA ARG A 231 -0.09 15.56 4.67
C ARG A 231 -0.47 16.61 5.74
N ASP A 232 -1.25 16.22 6.75
CA ASP A 232 -1.61 17.08 7.90
C ASP A 232 -0.50 17.18 8.97
N GLY A 233 0.64 16.52 8.76
CA GLY A 233 1.79 16.51 9.66
C GLY A 233 1.70 15.44 10.77
N GLN A 234 0.64 14.64 10.83
CA GLN A 234 0.54 13.56 11.80
C GLN A 234 1.40 12.36 11.38
N VAL A 235 2.05 11.71 12.36
CA VAL A 235 2.79 10.46 12.12
C VAL A 235 1.81 9.29 12.07
N VAL A 236 2.02 8.37 11.14
CA VAL A 236 1.17 7.17 11.01
C VAL A 236 1.38 6.26 12.23
N PRO A 237 0.30 5.79 12.88
CA PRO A 237 0.40 4.87 14.00
C PRO A 237 1.17 3.59 13.64
N GLY A 238 2.06 3.16 14.53
CA GLY A 238 2.90 1.97 14.33
C GLY A 238 4.34 2.26 13.85
N THR A 239 4.66 3.50 13.45
CA THR A 239 6.05 3.94 13.18
C THR A 239 6.63 4.81 14.31
N GLU A 240 6.10 4.69 15.52
CA GLU A 240 6.31 5.66 16.62
C GLU A 240 7.54 5.39 17.48
N SER A 241 8.05 4.15 17.53
CA SER A 241 9.09 3.75 18.50
C SER A 241 10.36 4.59 18.37
N PHE A 242 10.82 4.82 17.14
CA PHE A 242 11.97 5.70 16.88
C PHE A 242 11.59 7.19 17.01
N TRP A 243 10.40 7.58 16.53
CA TRP A 243 9.89 8.95 16.58
C TRP A 243 9.82 9.52 18.01
N ALA A 244 9.35 8.70 18.96
CA ALA A 244 9.17 9.08 20.36
C ALA A 244 10.50 9.35 21.09
N GLY A 245 11.63 8.85 20.59
CA GLY A 245 12.96 9.10 21.14
C GLY A 245 13.65 10.37 20.62
N LEU A 246 13.11 11.01 19.57
CA LEU A 246 13.73 12.17 18.94
C LEU A 246 13.47 13.46 19.74
N SER A 247 14.43 14.39 19.71
CA SER A 247 14.26 15.75 20.25
C SER A 247 13.22 16.53 19.44
N GLU A 248 12.64 17.56 20.05
CA GLU A 248 11.63 18.41 19.41
C GLU A 248 12.17 19.11 18.16
N GLU A 249 13.43 19.56 18.21
CA GLU A 249 14.14 20.17 17.09
C GLU A 249 14.22 19.21 15.89
N VAL A 250 14.68 17.98 16.11
CA VAL A 250 14.78 16.96 15.06
C VAL A 250 13.40 16.61 14.50
N ARG A 251 12.38 16.45 15.36
CA ARG A 251 11.01 16.18 14.91
C ARG A 251 10.49 17.31 14.01
N SER A 252 10.68 18.56 14.42
CA SER A 252 10.23 19.73 13.64
C SER A 252 10.91 19.79 12.27
N GLY A 253 12.23 19.52 12.20
CA GLY A 253 12.98 19.46 10.94
C GLY A 253 12.49 18.34 10.03
N LEU A 254 12.26 17.13 10.57
CA LEU A 254 11.72 16.00 9.82
C LEU A 254 10.31 16.28 9.26
N LEU A 255 9.43 16.91 10.05
CA LEU A 255 8.10 17.32 9.58
C LEU A 255 8.20 18.39 8.49
N ALA A 256 9.13 19.34 8.60
CA ALA A 256 9.37 20.33 7.55
C ALA A 256 9.84 19.67 6.25
N THR A 257 10.76 18.69 6.33
CA THR A 257 11.20 17.89 5.17
C THR A 257 10.04 17.12 4.55
N ALA A 258 9.18 16.50 5.36
CA ALA A 258 7.99 15.83 4.87
C ALA A 258 7.01 16.80 4.19
N GLY A 259 6.73 17.95 4.82
CA GLY A 259 5.91 19.02 4.27
C GLY A 259 6.42 19.52 2.92
N ALA A 260 7.72 19.79 2.80
CA ALA A 260 8.36 20.17 1.55
C ALA A 260 8.24 19.07 0.47
N ARG A 261 8.35 17.79 0.88
CA ARG A 261 8.27 16.65 -0.05
C ARG A 261 6.89 16.46 -0.67
N PHE A 262 5.83 16.87 0.01
CA PHE A 262 4.46 16.86 -0.54
C PHE A 262 4.26 17.86 -1.69
N GLU A 263 5.10 18.90 -1.78
CA GLU A 263 4.99 19.96 -2.78
C GLU A 263 6.04 19.82 -3.89
N ALA A 264 7.25 19.38 -3.56
CA ALA A 264 8.36 19.28 -4.51
C ALA A 264 9.29 18.10 -4.21
N ALA A 265 10.22 17.82 -5.14
CA ALA A 265 11.33 16.92 -4.86
C ALA A 265 12.27 17.54 -3.81
N VAL A 266 12.64 16.75 -2.81
CA VAL A 266 13.55 17.16 -1.73
C VAL A 266 14.80 16.29 -1.78
N TYR A 267 15.96 16.93 -1.78
CA TYR A 267 17.23 16.22 -1.72
C TYR A 267 17.51 15.73 -0.29
N PRO A 268 18.18 14.57 -0.12
CA PRO A 268 18.54 14.09 1.20
C PRO A 268 19.50 15.05 1.89
N GLU A 269 19.13 15.50 3.09
CA GLU A 269 19.99 16.32 3.95
C GLU A 269 20.41 15.51 5.19
N PRO A 270 21.66 15.68 5.66
CA PRO A 270 22.12 15.06 6.89
C PRO A 270 21.48 15.74 8.10
N VAL A 271 20.98 14.94 9.04
CA VAL A 271 20.43 15.39 10.32
C VAL A 271 21.25 14.75 11.44
N ASP A 272 21.69 15.55 12.40
CA ASP A 272 22.36 15.03 13.59
C ASP A 272 21.31 14.53 14.60
N ILE A 273 21.42 13.26 15.01
CA ILE A 273 20.58 12.65 16.03
C ILE A 273 21.52 12.00 17.06
N ALA A 274 21.59 12.61 18.25
CA ALA A 274 22.43 12.15 19.35
C ALA A 274 23.93 12.03 19.00
N GLY A 275 24.48 12.99 18.25
CA GLY A 275 25.89 13.03 17.87
C GLY A 275 26.26 12.10 16.72
N GLN A 276 25.26 11.65 15.96
CA GLN A 276 25.43 10.83 14.77
C GLN A 276 24.71 11.47 13.60
N ALA A 277 25.37 11.60 12.47
CA ALA A 277 24.74 12.06 11.24
C ALA A 277 23.84 10.95 10.65
N TRP A 278 22.64 11.32 10.24
CA TRP A 278 21.68 10.46 9.54
C TRP A 278 21.30 11.11 8.22
N SER A 279 21.34 10.35 7.13
CA SER A 279 20.77 10.80 5.86
C SER A 279 19.26 10.58 5.88
N VAL A 280 18.49 11.62 5.58
CA VAL A 280 17.02 11.57 5.53
C VAL A 280 16.56 11.61 4.09
N GLN A 281 16.06 10.50 3.59
CA GLN A 281 15.42 10.46 2.27
C GLN A 281 13.90 10.57 2.43
N ALA A 282 13.29 11.56 1.78
CA ALA A 282 11.85 11.75 1.77
C ALA A 282 11.22 11.20 0.47
N VAL A 283 10.42 10.14 0.60
CA VAL A 283 9.77 9.46 -0.53
C VAL A 283 8.26 9.64 -0.42
N LEU A 284 7.66 10.34 -1.38
CA LEU A 284 6.21 10.43 -1.51
C LEU A 284 5.68 9.11 -2.08
N ASN A 285 4.59 8.58 -1.53
CA ASN A 285 3.89 7.46 -2.17
C ASN A 285 3.32 7.92 -3.51
N ASP A 286 3.57 7.15 -4.57
CA ASP A 286 3.04 7.49 -5.88
C ASP A 286 1.53 7.19 -5.91
N VAL A 287 0.72 8.17 -6.30
CA VAL A 287 -0.73 8.01 -6.48
C VAL A 287 -0.96 7.45 -7.88
N GLN A 288 -0.66 6.16 -8.05
CA GLN A 288 -0.90 5.43 -9.28
C GLN A 288 -1.93 4.32 -9.07
N PHE A 289 -2.64 3.99 -10.15
CA PHE A 289 -3.51 2.82 -10.18
C PHE A 289 -2.72 1.60 -10.65
N PRO A 290 -2.88 0.44 -10.00
CA PRO A 290 -3.75 0.15 -8.85
C PRO A 290 -3.27 0.79 -7.53
N TYR A 291 -4.21 1.19 -6.68
CA TYR A 291 -3.92 1.84 -5.39
C TYR A 291 -4.19 0.85 -4.23
N PRO A 292 -3.30 0.76 -3.23
CA PRO A 292 -3.48 -0.17 -2.11
C PRO A 292 -4.68 0.18 -1.23
N PRO A 293 -5.12 -0.74 -0.35
CA PRO A 293 -6.17 -0.48 0.62
C PRO A 293 -5.90 0.76 1.49
N SER A 294 -6.94 1.58 1.66
CA SER A 294 -6.91 2.79 2.46
C SER A 294 -8.16 2.91 3.35
N ARG A 295 -8.20 3.94 4.20
CA ARG A 295 -9.36 4.19 5.08
C ARG A 295 -10.63 4.45 4.27
N ARG A 296 -10.50 5.08 3.11
CA ARG A 296 -11.61 5.41 2.21
C ARG A 296 -11.88 4.31 1.20
N HIS A 297 -10.84 3.56 0.81
CA HIS A 297 -10.89 2.45 -0.13
C HIS A 297 -10.53 1.12 0.55
N TRP A 298 -11.49 0.48 1.21
CA TRP A 298 -11.24 -0.65 2.14
C TRP A 298 -10.49 -1.83 1.52
N LEU A 299 -10.68 -2.10 0.23
CA LEU A 299 -9.98 -3.14 -0.52
C LEU A 299 -9.08 -2.59 -1.63
N GLY A 300 -8.86 -1.27 -1.64
CA GLY A 300 -8.05 -0.57 -2.64
C GLY A 300 -8.80 -0.25 -3.93
N ILE A 301 -8.04 0.17 -4.93
CA ILE A 301 -8.51 0.63 -6.24
C ILE A 301 -7.84 -0.22 -7.34
N ASP A 302 -8.63 -0.67 -8.32
CA ASP A 302 -8.11 -1.44 -9.45
C ASP A 302 -7.30 -0.59 -10.44
N ALA A 303 -6.64 -1.23 -11.41
CA ALA A 303 -5.82 -0.55 -12.42
C ALA A 303 -6.62 0.42 -13.34
N ALA A 304 -7.95 0.37 -13.31
CA ALA A 304 -8.83 1.25 -14.07
C ALA A 304 -9.40 2.39 -13.19
N GLY A 305 -8.93 2.55 -11.95
CA GLY A 305 -9.36 3.61 -11.05
C GLY A 305 -10.70 3.35 -10.35
N ARG A 306 -11.14 2.09 -10.24
CA ARG A 306 -12.45 1.75 -9.63
C ARG A 306 -12.29 1.11 -8.26
N ASP A 307 -13.19 1.44 -7.33
CA ASP A 307 -13.17 0.89 -5.98
C ASP A 307 -13.43 -0.63 -5.98
N VAL A 308 -12.48 -1.40 -5.44
CA VAL A 308 -12.52 -2.86 -5.47
C VAL A 308 -13.64 -3.42 -4.59
N PHE A 309 -13.89 -2.81 -3.43
CA PHE A 309 -14.93 -3.26 -2.51
C PHE A 309 -16.32 -3.10 -3.12
N ALA A 310 -16.62 -1.94 -3.71
CA ALA A 310 -17.86 -1.70 -4.44
C ALA A 310 -18.03 -2.71 -5.59
N ARG A 311 -16.97 -2.96 -6.38
CA ARG A 311 -17.03 -3.93 -7.49
C ARG A 311 -17.34 -5.35 -7.02
N ILE A 312 -16.71 -5.80 -5.94
CA ILE A 312 -16.94 -7.14 -5.40
C ILE A 312 -18.36 -7.26 -4.87
N LEU A 313 -18.87 -6.26 -4.13
CA LEU A 313 -20.21 -6.31 -3.54
C LEU A 313 -21.31 -6.37 -4.63
N TYR A 314 -21.24 -5.49 -5.62
CA TYR A 314 -22.19 -5.49 -6.73
C TYR A 314 -22.03 -6.71 -7.64
N GLY A 315 -20.79 -7.15 -7.87
CA GLY A 315 -20.49 -8.36 -8.65
C GLY A 315 -21.05 -9.62 -7.98
N MET A 316 -20.91 -9.75 -6.66
CA MET A 316 -21.48 -10.85 -5.88
C MET A 316 -23.01 -10.90 -6.04
N ARG A 317 -23.69 -9.75 -5.93
CA ARG A 317 -25.14 -9.68 -6.14
C ARG A 317 -25.53 -10.24 -7.50
N ILE A 318 -24.88 -9.76 -8.57
CA ILE A 318 -25.20 -10.17 -9.95
C ILE A 318 -24.93 -11.67 -10.13
N ALA A 319 -23.77 -12.17 -9.66
CA ALA A 319 -23.38 -13.57 -9.81
C ALA A 319 -24.33 -14.54 -9.09
N VAL A 320 -24.70 -14.22 -7.85
CA VAL A 320 -25.58 -15.08 -7.04
C VAL A 320 -27.02 -15.01 -7.56
N LEU A 321 -27.54 -13.82 -7.89
CA LEU A 321 -28.87 -13.70 -8.49
C LEU A 321 -28.94 -14.47 -9.81
N PHE A 322 -27.92 -14.33 -10.68
CA PHE A 322 -27.86 -15.07 -11.92
C PHE A 322 -27.86 -16.59 -11.69
N GLY A 323 -27.00 -17.09 -10.80
CA GLY A 323 -26.91 -18.53 -10.51
C GLY A 323 -28.21 -19.10 -9.92
N VAL A 324 -28.82 -18.40 -8.96
CA VAL A 324 -30.10 -18.82 -8.37
C VAL A 324 -31.21 -18.77 -9.39
N SER A 325 -31.34 -17.69 -10.16
CA SER A 325 -32.34 -17.57 -11.22
C SER A 325 -32.17 -18.67 -12.25
N LEU A 326 -30.95 -18.92 -12.72
CA LEU A 326 -30.64 -19.95 -13.72
C LEU A 326 -31.04 -21.33 -13.23
N VAL A 327 -30.66 -21.71 -12.00
CA VAL A 327 -31.02 -23.01 -11.42
C VAL A 327 -32.54 -23.13 -11.30
N VAL A 328 -33.22 -22.11 -10.79
CA VAL A 328 -34.69 -22.13 -10.65
C VAL A 328 -35.36 -22.27 -12.00
N THR A 329 -34.95 -21.50 -13.00
CA THR A 329 -35.55 -21.55 -14.35
C THR A 329 -35.26 -22.85 -15.07
N THR A 330 -34.01 -23.33 -15.06
CA THR A 330 -33.62 -24.60 -15.70
C THR A 330 -34.27 -25.78 -15.02
N MET A 331 -34.30 -25.83 -13.67
CA MET A 331 -34.99 -26.90 -12.96
C MET A 331 -36.50 -26.88 -13.21
N ALA A 332 -37.14 -25.71 -13.24
CA ALA A 332 -38.56 -25.61 -13.55
C ALA A 332 -38.84 -26.12 -14.97
N LEU A 333 -38.12 -25.62 -15.98
CA LEU A 333 -38.30 -26.02 -17.38
C LEU A 333 -37.97 -27.51 -17.59
N GLY A 334 -36.84 -27.98 -17.09
CA GLY A 334 -36.40 -29.37 -17.23
C GLY A 334 -37.32 -30.35 -16.50
N THR A 335 -37.81 -30.01 -15.30
CA THR A 335 -38.76 -30.86 -14.57
C THR A 335 -40.12 -30.89 -15.25
N LEU A 336 -40.59 -29.75 -15.79
CA LEU A 336 -41.85 -29.70 -16.53
C LEU A 336 -41.76 -30.51 -17.83
N LEU A 337 -40.74 -30.28 -18.65
CA LEU A 337 -40.55 -30.97 -19.92
C LEU A 337 -40.28 -32.47 -19.71
N GLY A 338 -39.37 -32.82 -18.81
CA GLY A 338 -39.08 -34.22 -18.48
C GLY A 338 -40.25 -34.94 -17.82
N GLY A 339 -41.03 -34.23 -16.99
CA GLY A 339 -42.25 -34.77 -16.40
C GLY A 339 -43.34 -35.04 -17.44
N LEU A 340 -43.56 -34.13 -18.39
CA LEU A 340 -44.48 -34.34 -19.52
C LEU A 340 -44.03 -35.52 -20.39
N GLN A 341 -42.74 -35.57 -20.70
CA GLN A 341 -42.13 -36.62 -21.51
C GLN A 341 -42.28 -38.00 -20.86
N GLY A 342 -42.00 -38.10 -19.55
CA GLY A 342 -42.14 -39.32 -18.78
C GLY A 342 -43.58 -39.74 -18.50
N TYR A 343 -44.52 -38.79 -18.38
CA TYR A 343 -45.94 -39.08 -18.12
C TYR A 343 -46.64 -39.66 -19.34
N TYR A 344 -46.47 -39.05 -20.51
CA TYR A 344 -47.14 -39.51 -21.74
C TYR A 344 -46.38 -40.63 -22.45
N GLY A 345 -45.04 -40.64 -22.39
CA GLY A 345 -44.20 -41.62 -23.06
C GLY A 345 -44.38 -41.67 -24.59
N GLY A 346 -43.86 -42.72 -25.22
CA GLY A 346 -44.10 -43.03 -26.63
C GLY A 346 -43.58 -41.96 -27.61
N ALA A 347 -44.45 -41.47 -28.50
CA ALA A 347 -44.06 -40.52 -29.53
C ALA A 347 -43.58 -39.17 -28.97
N LEU A 348 -44.16 -38.70 -27.85
CA LEU A 348 -43.73 -37.46 -27.20
C LEU A 348 -42.33 -37.59 -26.59
N ASP A 349 -42.00 -38.76 -26.05
CA ASP A 349 -40.65 -39.08 -25.57
C ASP A 349 -39.63 -39.15 -26.70
N LEU A 350 -39.94 -39.89 -27.77
CA LEU A 350 -39.06 -40.00 -28.93
C LEU A 350 -38.79 -38.64 -29.59
N ILE A 351 -39.83 -37.83 -29.84
CA ILE A 351 -39.66 -36.50 -30.45
C ILE A 351 -38.86 -35.58 -29.51
N GLY A 352 -39.18 -35.57 -28.22
CA GLY A 352 -38.47 -34.76 -27.21
C GLY A 352 -36.98 -35.08 -27.18
N GLN A 353 -36.62 -36.37 -27.16
CA GLN A 353 -35.22 -36.80 -27.22
C GLN A 353 -34.52 -36.33 -28.50
N ARG A 354 -35.16 -36.44 -29.67
CA ARG A 354 -34.58 -35.95 -30.94
C ARG A 354 -34.37 -34.45 -30.96
N VAL A 355 -35.31 -33.68 -30.41
CA VAL A 355 -35.15 -32.22 -30.30
C VAL A 355 -33.97 -31.88 -29.40
N VAL A 356 -33.83 -32.53 -28.25
CA VAL A 356 -32.70 -32.31 -27.33
C VAL A 356 -31.37 -32.71 -27.98
N GLU A 357 -31.30 -33.83 -28.68
CA GLU A 357 -30.12 -34.25 -29.44
C GLU A 357 -29.70 -33.15 -30.43
N ILE A 358 -30.62 -32.71 -31.31
CA ILE A 358 -30.35 -31.64 -32.29
C ILE A 358 -29.94 -30.35 -31.57
N TRP A 359 -30.65 -29.97 -30.51
CA TRP A 359 -30.37 -28.75 -29.75
C TRP A 359 -28.98 -28.76 -29.14
N SER A 360 -28.55 -29.89 -28.56
CA SER A 360 -27.22 -30.05 -27.96
C SER A 360 -26.07 -30.00 -28.97
N THR A 361 -26.35 -30.20 -30.27
CA THR A 361 -25.34 -30.03 -31.33
C THR A 361 -25.11 -28.57 -31.69
N LEU A 362 -26.02 -27.66 -31.30
CA LEU A 362 -25.87 -26.24 -31.59
C LEU A 362 -24.72 -25.65 -30.77
N PRO A 363 -23.75 -24.99 -31.41
CA PRO A 363 -22.59 -24.46 -30.71
C PRO A 363 -22.95 -23.18 -29.94
N PHE A 364 -23.07 -23.33 -28.62
CA PHE A 364 -23.55 -22.31 -27.67
C PHE A 364 -22.95 -20.92 -27.87
N LEU A 365 -21.62 -20.82 -28.02
CA LEU A 365 -20.93 -19.53 -28.16
C LEU A 365 -21.39 -18.76 -29.39
N TYR A 366 -21.67 -19.41 -30.52
CA TYR A 366 -22.14 -18.71 -31.72
C TYR A 366 -23.55 -18.18 -31.56
N VAL A 367 -24.44 -18.97 -30.94
CA VAL A 367 -25.81 -18.52 -30.65
C VAL A 367 -25.79 -17.32 -29.69
N MET A 368 -24.95 -17.37 -28.67
CA MET A 368 -24.76 -16.26 -27.73
C MET A 368 -24.26 -15.00 -28.44
N ILE A 369 -23.25 -15.11 -29.31
CA ILE A 369 -22.70 -13.97 -30.05
C ILE A 369 -23.74 -13.39 -31.00
N LEU A 370 -24.48 -14.24 -31.73
CA LEU A 370 -25.54 -13.81 -32.63
C LEU A 370 -26.63 -13.03 -31.87
N LEU A 371 -27.15 -13.61 -30.79
CA LEU A 371 -28.20 -12.98 -29.99
C LEU A 371 -27.70 -11.70 -29.31
N GLY A 372 -26.47 -11.69 -28.79
CA GLY A 372 -25.86 -10.51 -28.20
C GLY A 372 -25.59 -9.39 -29.20
N SER A 373 -25.34 -9.72 -30.47
CA SER A 373 -25.20 -8.74 -31.56
C SER A 373 -26.54 -8.13 -31.96
N VAL A 374 -27.59 -8.96 -32.06
CA VAL A 374 -28.93 -8.51 -32.48
C VAL A 374 -29.65 -7.72 -31.38
N TYR A 375 -29.65 -8.23 -30.15
CA TYR A 375 -30.43 -7.67 -29.04
C TYR A 375 -29.58 -6.86 -28.03
N GLY A 376 -28.27 -6.79 -28.24
CA GLY A 376 -27.34 -6.19 -27.31
C GLY A 376 -27.05 -7.06 -26.09
N ARG A 377 -26.25 -6.52 -25.17
CA ARG A 377 -25.87 -7.20 -23.91
C ARG A 377 -26.90 -6.90 -22.83
N SER A 378 -27.64 -7.91 -22.38
CA SER A 378 -28.56 -7.76 -21.23
C SER A 378 -28.52 -8.97 -20.30
N PHE A 379 -28.77 -8.73 -19.02
CA PHE A 379 -28.85 -9.78 -18.00
C PHE A 379 -29.91 -10.83 -18.35
N GLY A 380 -31.09 -10.38 -18.78
CA GLY A 380 -32.22 -11.27 -19.13
C GLY A 380 -31.93 -12.13 -20.35
N LEU A 381 -31.30 -11.58 -21.39
CA LEU A 381 -30.90 -12.35 -22.57
C LEU A 381 -29.89 -13.44 -22.21
N LEU A 382 -28.87 -13.08 -21.41
CA LEU A 382 -27.87 -14.04 -20.94
C LEU A 382 -28.53 -15.18 -20.15
N LEU A 383 -29.43 -14.84 -19.22
CA LEU A 383 -30.14 -15.80 -18.40
C LEU A 383 -31.00 -16.75 -19.25
N PHE A 384 -31.76 -16.20 -20.21
CA PHE A 384 -32.58 -16.98 -21.12
C PHE A 384 -31.75 -17.94 -21.96
N CYS A 385 -30.67 -17.45 -22.59
CA CYS A 385 -29.77 -18.28 -23.38
C CYS A 385 -29.15 -19.40 -22.54
N TYR A 386 -28.66 -19.09 -21.34
CA TYR A 386 -28.09 -20.11 -20.47
C TYR A 386 -29.15 -21.11 -19.99
N ALA A 387 -30.35 -20.68 -19.63
CA ALA A 387 -31.41 -21.56 -19.14
C ALA A 387 -31.96 -22.52 -20.20
N LEU A 388 -31.81 -22.17 -21.48
CA LEU A 388 -32.26 -22.99 -22.61
C LEU A 388 -31.16 -23.97 -23.09
N PHE A 389 -29.89 -23.70 -22.79
CA PHE A 389 -28.75 -24.50 -23.25
C PHE A 389 -28.07 -25.33 -22.13
N ASN A 390 -28.25 -24.96 -20.85
CA ASN A 390 -27.96 -25.80 -19.68
C ASN A 390 -29.24 -26.45 -19.18
#